data_AF-A0A7V6XKH3-F1
#
_entry.id   AF-A0A7V6XKH3-F1
#
_cell.length_a   1.000
_cell.length_b   1.000
_cell.length_c   1.000
_cell.angle_alpha   90.00
_cell.angle_beta   90.00
_cell.angle_gamma   90.00
#
_symmetry.space_group_name_H-M   'P 1'
#
loop_
_entity.id
_entity.type
_entity.pdbx_description
1 polymer ?
#
loop_
_entity_poly.entity_id
_entity_poly.type
_entity_poly.pdbx_seq_one_letter_code
_entity_poly.pdbx_strand_id
1 'polypeptide(L)'
;MLYIPNHPYAVNGYVMAHRAAVERTLGRYLMPEEKVHHRDGDKNNNSIANLFLFPSNGLHSKFHHAKKDNPHLTEEEFMEASQQPFSRGPLYPGETA
;
A
#
# COMPACT_ATOMS: atom_id res chain seq x y z
N MET A 1 -3.88 -8.85 -13.60
CA MET A 1 -3.45 -7.56 -14.19
C MET A 1 -4.66 -6.89 -14.82
N LEU A 2 -4.62 -5.58 -15.05
CA LEU A 2 -5.68 -4.80 -15.71
C LEU A 2 -5.13 -4.13 -16.96
N TYR A 3 -5.89 -4.14 -18.06
CA TYR A 3 -5.51 -3.46 -19.29
C TYR A 3 -5.87 -1.97 -19.18
N ILE A 4 -4.85 -1.12 -19.10
CA ILE A 4 -4.94 0.34 -18.97
C ILE A 4 -3.84 0.94 -19.89
N PRO A 5 -4.09 1.02 -21.22
CA PRO A 5 -3.04 1.33 -22.19
C PRO A 5 -2.41 2.71 -22.03
N ASN A 6 -3.14 3.68 -21.47
CA ASN A 6 -2.67 5.05 -21.26
C ASN A 6 -2.03 5.29 -19.88
N HIS A 7 -1.77 4.24 -19.11
CA HIS A 7 -1.17 4.38 -17.79
C HIS A 7 0.34 4.64 -17.90
N PRO A 8 0.90 5.64 -17.19
CA PRO A 8 2.32 6.00 -17.33
C PRO A 8 3.27 4.88 -16.92
N TYR A 9 2.83 3.99 -16.02
CA TYR A 9 3.59 2.83 -15.55
C TYR A 9 3.06 1.48 -16.09
N ALA A 10 2.28 1.48 -17.16
CA ALA A 10 1.85 0.23 -17.79
C ALA A 10 3.01 -0.46 -18.51
N VAL A 11 3.08 -1.79 -18.37
CA VAL A 11 3.97 -2.64 -19.17
C VAL A 11 3.12 -3.32 -20.22
N ASN A 12 3.39 -3.05 -21.50
CA ASN A 12 2.56 -3.51 -22.63
C ASN A 12 1.07 -3.15 -22.49
N GLY A 13 0.78 -2.01 -21.87
CA GLY A 13 -0.60 -1.56 -21.60
C GLY A 13 -1.27 -2.22 -20.39
N TYR A 14 -0.54 -3.02 -19.60
CA TYR A 14 -1.06 -3.67 -18.40
C TYR A 14 -0.48 -3.10 -17.11
N VAL A 15 -1.34 -3.00 -16.08
CA VAL A 15 -0.99 -2.59 -14.71
C VAL A 15 -1.37 -3.71 -13.74
N MET A 16 -0.64 -3.84 -12.63
CA MET A 16 -1.03 -4.78 -11.57
C MET A 16 -2.34 -4.34 -10.92
N ALA A 17 -3.25 -5.29 -10.67
CA ALA A 17 -4.60 -4.97 -10.20
C ALA A 17 -4.59 -4.25 -8.84
N HIS A 18 -3.78 -4.71 -7.89
CA HIS A 18 -3.61 -4.07 -6.59
C HIS A 18 -3.07 -2.65 -6.69
N ARG A 19 -2.15 -2.38 -7.63
CA ARG A 19 -1.60 -1.04 -7.86
C ARG A 19 -2.69 -0.10 -8.36
N ALA A 20 -3.41 -0.51 -9.40
CA ALA A 20 -4.51 0.26 -9.95
C ALA A 20 -5.64 0.51 -8.91
N ALA A 21 -5.92 -0.47 -8.03
CA ALA A 21 -6.90 -0.31 -6.97
C ALA A 21 -6.50 0.79 -5.97
N VAL A 22 -5.24 0.77 -5.51
CA VAL A 22 -4.70 1.80 -4.60
C VAL A 22 -4.64 3.17 -5.28
N GLU A 23 -4.16 3.24 -6.53
CA GLU A 23 -4.07 4.50 -7.30
C GLU A 23 -5.44 5.17 -7.48
N ARG A 24 -6.49 4.37 -7.77
CA ARG A 24 -7.87 4.87 -7.87
C ARG A 24 -8.36 5.46 -6.56
N THR A 25 -8.01 4.84 -5.43
CA THR A 25 -8.42 5.31 -4.09
C THR A 25 -7.69 6.60 -3.71
N LEU A 26 -6.41 6.72 -4.06
CA LEU A 26 -5.60 7.91 -3.78
C LEU A 26 -5.86 9.08 -4.73
N GLY A 27 -6.45 8.83 -5.90
CA GLY A 27 -6.62 9.85 -6.93
C GLY A 27 -5.31 10.30 -7.60
N ARG A 28 -4.22 9.54 -7.42
CA ARG A 28 -2.92 9.77 -8.05
C ARG A 28 -2.24 8.46 -8.40
N TYR A 29 -1.29 8.50 -9.34
CA TYR A 29 -0.40 7.37 -9.59
C TYR A 29 0.53 7.13 -8.39
N LEU A 30 0.84 5.87 -8.13
CA LEU A 30 1.85 5.52 -7.15
C LEU A 30 3.23 5.90 -7.69
N MET A 31 4.12 6.29 -6.80
CA MET A 31 5.53 6.52 -7.11
C MET A 31 6.23 5.16 -7.34
N PRO A 32 7.38 5.14 -8.03
CA PRO A 32 8.17 3.92 -8.22
C PRO A 32 8.64 3.28 -6.91
N GLU A 33 8.88 4.09 -5.87
CA GLU A 33 9.37 3.65 -4.58
C GLU A 33 8.29 2.99 -3.72
N GLU A 34 7.04 3.42 -3.91
CA GLU A 34 5.88 2.97 -3.15
C GLU A 34 5.54 1.50 -3.46
N LYS A 35 5.26 0.71 -2.42
CA LYS A 35 5.04 -0.73 -2.52
C LYS A 35 3.71 -1.15 -1.90
N VAL A 36 2.89 -1.83 -2.68
CA VAL A 36 1.62 -2.40 -2.21
C VAL A 36 1.85 -3.80 -1.63
N HIS A 37 1.36 -4.02 -0.42
CA HIS A 37 1.36 -5.27 0.31
C HIS A 37 -0.06 -5.85 0.40
N HIS A 38 -0.20 -7.17 0.33
CA HIS A 38 -1.46 -7.87 0.59
C HIS A 38 -1.39 -8.46 2.00
N ARG A 39 -2.33 -8.10 2.87
CA ARG A 39 -2.32 -8.49 4.29
C ARG A 39 -2.52 -9.99 4.47
N ASP A 40 -3.43 -10.56 3.70
CA ASP A 40 -3.75 -12.00 3.71
C ASP A 40 -2.75 -12.88 2.94
N GLY A 41 -1.83 -12.27 2.18
CA GLY A 41 -0.89 -12.98 1.31
C GLY A 41 -1.48 -13.51 0.00
N ASP A 42 -2.80 -13.38 -0.22
CA ASP A 42 -3.44 -13.74 -1.49
C ASP A 42 -3.29 -12.60 -2.50
N LYS A 43 -2.51 -12.86 -3.55
CA LYS A 43 -2.22 -11.91 -4.64
C LYS A 43 -3.46 -11.61 -5.51
N ASN A 44 -4.53 -12.38 -5.37
CA ASN A 44 -5.78 -12.18 -6.11
C ASN A 44 -6.79 -11.34 -5.32
N ASN A 45 -6.63 -11.23 -4.00
CA ASN A 45 -7.49 -10.40 -3.16
C ASN A 45 -7.06 -8.92 -3.23
N ASN A 46 -7.55 -8.22 -4.25
CA ASN A 46 -7.24 -6.82 -4.52
C ASN A 46 -8.22 -5.84 -3.83
N SER A 47 -8.95 -6.29 -2.79
CA SER A 47 -9.82 -5.41 -1.99
C SER A 47 -8.98 -4.36 -1.28
N ILE A 48 -9.40 -3.08 -1.30
CA ILE A 48 -8.62 -1.98 -0.68
C ILE A 48 -8.34 -2.23 0.80
N ALA A 49 -9.29 -2.82 1.53
CA ALA A 49 -9.09 -3.17 2.94
C ALA A 49 -7.99 -4.24 3.16
N ASN A 50 -7.74 -5.09 2.16
CA ASN A 50 -6.68 -6.11 2.18
C ASN A 50 -5.32 -5.57 1.68
N LEU A 51 -5.28 -4.36 1.14
CA LEU A 51 -4.07 -3.77 0.60
C LEU A 51 -3.50 -2.74 1.58
N PHE A 52 -2.18 -2.72 1.71
CA PHE A 52 -1.45 -1.73 2.48
C PHE A 52 -0.35 -1.10 1.63
N LEU A 53 -0.20 0.23 1.70
CA LEU A 53 0.80 0.95 0.94
C LEU A 53 2.00 1.32 1.81
N PHE A 54 3.15 0.74 1.51
CA PHE A 54 4.42 1.15 2.10
C PHE A 54 5.06 2.29 1.29
N PRO A 55 5.60 3.33 1.95
CA PRO A 55 6.29 4.44 1.26
C PRO A 55 7.55 4.01 0.50
N SER A 56 8.15 2.89 0.89
CA SER A 56 9.34 2.36 0.23
C SER A 56 9.38 0.82 0.29
N ASN A 57 10.05 0.21 -0.68
CA ASN A 57 10.38 -1.21 -0.65
C ASN A 57 11.25 -1.59 0.58
N GLY A 58 12.04 -0.65 1.10
CA GLY A 58 12.84 -0.84 2.31
C GLY A 58 11.99 -1.05 3.56
N LEU A 59 10.95 -0.22 3.75
CA LEU A 59 10.00 -0.41 4.85
C LEU A 59 9.17 -1.68 4.68
N HIS A 60 8.74 -2.00 3.46
CA HIS A 60 8.06 -3.26 3.17
C HIS A 60 8.90 -4.49 3.55
N SER A 61 10.20 -4.45 3.24
CA SER A 61 11.13 -5.54 3.58
C SER A 61 11.36 -5.64 5.09
N LYS A 62 11.51 -4.50 5.78
CA LYS A 62 11.65 -4.46 7.25
C LYS A 62 10.40 -4.99 7.96
N PHE A 63 9.22 -4.66 7.44
CA PHE A 63 7.95 -5.20 7.95
C PHE A 63 7.92 -6.73 7.88
N HIS A 64 8.28 -7.33 6.74
CA HIS A 64 8.36 -8.79 6.61
C HIS A 64 9.35 -9.43 7.59
N HIS A 65 10.44 -8.73 7.92
CA HIS A 65 11.37 -9.21 8.92
C HIS A 65 10.76 -9.15 10.32
N ALA A 66 10.20 -8.00 10.70
CA ALA A 66 9.57 -7.80 12.01
C ALA A 66 8.37 -8.75 12.24
N LYS A 67 7.58 -9.02 11.20
CA LYS A 67 6.43 -9.95 11.27
C LYS A 67 6.84 -11.41 11.47
N LYS A 68 8.07 -11.80 11.12
CA LYS A 68 8.60 -13.13 11.45
C LYS A 68 8.86 -13.27 12.95
N ASP A 69 9.33 -12.21 13.59
CA ASP A 69 9.62 -12.19 15.02
C ASP A 69 8.35 -11.98 15.86
N ASN A 70 7.40 -11.18 15.33
CA ASN A 70 6.08 -10.96 15.92
C ASN A 70 4.97 -11.22 14.88
N PRO A 71 4.39 -12.44 14.83
CA PRO A 71 3.36 -12.81 13.85
C PRO A 71 2.07 -11.99 13.93
N HIS A 72 1.80 -11.34 15.06
CA HIS A 72 0.62 -10.52 15.27
C HIS A 72 0.84 -9.04 14.91
N LEU A 73 2.05 -8.65 14.51
CA LEU A 73 2.36 -7.28 14.11
C LEU A 73 1.56 -6.89 12.86
N THR A 74 0.74 -5.86 13.01
CA THR A 74 -0.01 -5.25 11.90
C THR A 74 0.86 -4.25 11.13
N GLU A 75 0.47 -3.98 9.89
CA GLU A 75 1.13 -2.99 9.05
C GLU A 75 1.06 -1.58 9.67
N GLU A 76 -0.09 -1.23 10.27
CA GLU A 76 -0.31 0.02 10.99
C GLU A 76 0.64 0.18 12.19
N GLU A 77 0.70 -0.81 13.07
CA GLU A 77 1.58 -0.78 14.26
C GLU A 77 3.05 -0.66 13.86
N PHE A 78 3.47 -1.40 12.82
CA PHE A 78 4.82 -1.28 12.31
C PHE A 78 5.10 0.13 11.78
N MET A 79 4.16 0.70 11.03
CA MET A 79 4.34 2.04 10.47
C MET A 79 4.34 3.11 11.56
N GLU A 80 3.47 3.00 12.56
CA GLU A 80 3.45 3.89 13.73
C GLU A 80 4.77 3.83 14.50
N ALA A 81 5.27 2.62 14.79
CA ALA A 81 6.56 2.43 15.46
C ALA A 81 7.76 2.89 14.61
N SER A 82 7.64 2.86 13.27
CA SER A 82 8.69 3.29 12.34
C SER A 82 8.75 4.81 12.15
N GLN A 83 7.71 5.55 12.56
CA GLN A 83 7.59 6.99 12.32
C GLN A 83 7.88 7.83 13.57
N GLN A 84 9.05 8.47 13.56
CA GLN A 84 9.09 9.92 13.77
C GLN A 84 8.31 10.61 12.62
N PRO A 85 7.69 11.78 12.85
CA PRO A 85 6.40 12.14 12.27
C PRO A 85 6.45 12.22 10.73
N PHE A 86 5.78 11.28 10.07
CA PHE A 86 5.35 11.49 8.70
C PHE A 86 4.13 12.42 8.79
N SER A 87 4.25 13.60 8.22
CA SER A 87 3.20 14.60 8.08
C SER A 87 1.88 13.90 7.76
N ARG A 88 0.95 13.96 8.72
CA ARG A 88 -0.46 13.61 8.51
C ARG A 88 -0.88 14.20 7.17
N GLY A 89 -1.18 13.33 6.20
CA GLY A 89 -2.11 13.71 5.15
C GLY A 89 -3.39 14.24 5.80
N PRO A 90 -4.11 15.17 5.15
CA PRO A 90 -5.18 15.91 5.81
C PRO A 90 -6.17 14.93 6.46
N LEU A 91 -6.41 15.14 7.75
CA LEU A 91 -7.53 14.54 8.47
C LEU A 91 -8.78 14.78 7.62
N TYR A 92 -9.43 13.72 7.15
CA TYR A 92 -10.77 13.85 6.62
C TYR A 92 -11.66 14.37 7.75
N PRO A 93 -12.33 15.53 7.60
CA PRO A 93 -13.27 15.99 8.61
C PRO A 93 -14.53 15.14 8.44
N GLY A 94 -14.76 14.17 9.35
CA GLY A 94 -15.90 13.28 9.18
C GLY A 94 -16.30 12.37 10.35
N GLU A 95 -15.44 12.08 11.33
CA GLU A 95 -15.84 11.20 12.44
C GLU A 95 -15.89 11.95 13.76
N THR A 96 -17.06 12.55 14.01
CA THR A 96 -17.55 12.88 15.35
C THR A 96 -18.55 11.81 15.79
N ALA A 97 -18.30 11.20 16.94
CA ALA A 97 -19.33 10.73 17.86
C ALA A 97 -18.80 10.88 19.28
#